data_AF-A0A2P2MBQ1-F1
#
_entry.id   AF-A0A2P2MBQ1-F1
#
_cell.length_a   1.000
_cell.length_b   1.000
_cell.length_c   1.000
_cell.angle_alpha   90.00
_cell.angle_beta   90.00
_cell.angle_gamma   90.00
#
_symmetry.space_group_name_H-M   'P 1'
#
loop_
_entity.id
_entity.type
_entity.pdbx_description
1 polymer ?
#
loop_
_entity_poly.entity_id
_entity_poly.type
_entity_poly.pdbx_seq_one_letter_code
_entity_poly.pdbx_strand_id
1 'polypeptide(L)'
;MNYRIRIIKITAQITAKQPLYLVLRLFFLVVSLAFYFLFLFLVYVFLFIFCSTLVSMVVTDFLSYLQLDNVSAGLTEWKGLLSDYWTRFSSHCKQAESIHIHQVEKMLEKTFGAMLFGSLPDNNRACPSCMEGNLIFKVSRYGAGYFIGCDQHPKCRYIAKSLYGEEEEDDDVPQKKHPVEEPKLLGLHPVSNEKILLKSGPYGFYVQLGEDRKGFLPKRASVSHFKDVDAITLENALEWLRYPVTLGKHPKDGQPVIIKLGNAGFSVRHRRSIVPVPKNTKPEHITMDKALKLLSSNNVRLCGRPKAKPKLEEALEAM
;
A
#
# COMPACT_ATOMS: atom_id res chain seq x y z
N MET A 1 11.70 -52.98 -26.54
CA MET A 1 10.33 -52.95 -25.96
C MET A 1 10.24 -52.42 -24.52
N ASN A 2 11.29 -51.80 -23.91
CA ASN A 2 11.22 -51.35 -22.50
C ASN A 2 11.52 -49.87 -22.22
N TYR A 3 11.71 -49.02 -23.24
CA TYR A 3 11.92 -47.57 -23.03
C TYR A 3 10.74 -46.68 -23.47
N ARG A 4 9.87 -47.15 -24.37
CA ARG A 4 8.67 -46.40 -24.80
C ARG A 4 7.50 -46.44 -23.81
N ILE A 5 7.46 -47.42 -22.90
CA ILE A 5 6.34 -47.60 -21.95
C ILE A 5 6.51 -46.73 -20.69
N ARG A 6 7.75 -46.35 -20.33
CA ARG A 6 8.01 -45.44 -19.19
C ARG A 6 7.70 -43.96 -19.49
N ILE A 7 7.92 -43.51 -20.72
CA ILE A 7 7.63 -42.11 -21.12
C ILE A 7 6.12 -41.86 -21.18
N ILE A 8 5.33 -42.85 -21.60
CA ILE A 8 3.86 -42.75 -21.68
C ILE A 8 3.22 -42.76 -20.27
N LYS A 9 3.79 -43.48 -19.29
CA LYS A 9 3.28 -43.43 -17.90
C LYS A 9 3.60 -42.12 -17.17
N ILE A 10 4.73 -41.46 -17.47
CA ILE A 10 5.08 -40.17 -16.86
C ILE A 10 4.29 -39.01 -17.49
N THR A 11 4.01 -39.08 -18.80
CA THR A 11 3.17 -38.07 -19.50
C THR A 11 1.67 -38.20 -19.18
N ALA A 12 1.18 -39.40 -18.85
CA ALA A 12 -0.20 -39.61 -18.40
C ALA A 12 -0.47 -39.16 -16.94
N GLN A 13 0.56 -39.10 -16.08
CA GLN A 13 0.40 -38.60 -14.70
C GLN A 13 0.42 -37.07 -14.59
N ILE A 14 0.99 -36.37 -15.58
CA ILE A 14 1.06 -34.89 -15.60
C ILE A 14 -0.20 -34.27 -16.22
N THR A 15 -0.91 -35.00 -17.08
CA THR A 15 -2.09 -34.50 -17.81
C THR A 15 -3.42 -34.60 -17.05
N ALA A 16 -3.48 -35.33 -15.93
CA ALA A 16 -4.71 -35.50 -15.16
C ALA A 16 -4.89 -34.50 -13.99
N LYS A 17 -3.87 -33.69 -13.65
CA LYS A 17 -3.91 -32.77 -12.49
C LYS A 17 -3.79 -31.27 -12.81
N GLN A 18 -3.79 -30.88 -14.08
CA GLN A 18 -3.59 -29.46 -14.47
C GLN A 18 -4.57 -28.83 -15.48
N PRO A 19 -5.80 -29.32 -15.74
CA PRO A 19 -6.73 -28.52 -16.53
C PRO A 19 -7.26 -27.32 -15.73
N LEU A 20 -7.53 -27.48 -14.42
CA LEU A 20 -8.12 -26.42 -13.60
C LEU A 20 -7.14 -25.25 -13.35
N TYR A 21 -5.85 -25.54 -13.12
CA TYR A 21 -4.85 -24.50 -12.84
C TYR A 21 -4.50 -23.68 -14.08
N LEU A 22 -4.41 -24.30 -15.26
CA LEU A 22 -4.15 -23.57 -16.51
C LEU A 22 -5.37 -22.77 -16.95
N VAL A 23 -6.59 -23.30 -16.76
CA VAL A 23 -7.84 -22.57 -17.00
C VAL A 23 -8.04 -21.45 -15.99
N LEU A 24 -7.74 -21.64 -14.69
CA LEU A 24 -7.72 -20.56 -13.71
C LEU A 24 -6.66 -19.51 -14.05
N ARG A 25 -5.45 -19.90 -14.44
CA ARG A 25 -4.41 -18.94 -14.83
C ARG A 25 -4.75 -18.18 -16.10
N LEU A 26 -5.35 -18.82 -17.10
CA LEU A 26 -5.87 -18.14 -18.30
C LEU A 26 -7.09 -17.28 -17.95
N PHE A 27 -7.94 -17.70 -17.02
CA PHE A 27 -9.08 -16.92 -16.54
C PHE A 27 -8.60 -15.70 -15.75
N PHE A 28 -7.64 -15.84 -14.83
CA PHE A 28 -7.01 -14.75 -14.09
C PHE A 28 -6.19 -13.83 -15.00
N LEU A 29 -5.51 -14.36 -16.01
CA LEU A 29 -4.77 -13.55 -16.98
C LEU A 29 -5.73 -12.82 -17.93
N VAL A 30 -6.86 -13.41 -18.33
CA VAL A 30 -7.92 -12.75 -19.11
C VAL A 30 -8.71 -11.74 -18.27
N VAL A 31 -8.96 -12.00 -16.99
CA VAL A 31 -9.64 -11.10 -16.05
C VAL A 31 -8.72 -9.94 -15.65
N SER A 32 -7.45 -10.22 -15.34
CA SER A 32 -6.43 -9.21 -15.06
C SER A 32 -6.12 -8.36 -16.29
N LEU A 33 -6.03 -8.96 -17.50
CA LEU A 33 -6.01 -8.18 -18.74
C LEU A 33 -7.31 -7.41 -18.93
N ALA A 34 -8.49 -7.95 -18.64
CA ALA A 34 -9.75 -7.22 -18.76
C ALA A 34 -9.84 -6.03 -17.80
N PHE A 35 -9.27 -6.12 -16.59
CA PHE A 35 -9.18 -5.02 -15.63
C PHE A 35 -8.09 -3.99 -15.98
N TYR A 36 -6.95 -4.45 -16.52
CA TYR A 36 -5.93 -3.56 -17.06
C TYR A 36 -6.41 -2.84 -18.32
N PHE A 37 -7.15 -3.56 -19.18
CA PHE A 37 -7.93 -2.99 -20.26
C PHE A 37 -9.01 -2.08 -19.72
N LEU A 38 -9.69 -2.37 -18.61
CA LEU A 38 -10.70 -1.48 -18.03
C LEU A 38 -10.08 -0.18 -17.51
N PHE A 39 -8.89 -0.23 -16.90
CA PHE A 39 -8.17 0.95 -16.46
C PHE A 39 -7.63 1.75 -17.66
N LEU A 40 -6.96 1.10 -18.61
CA LEU A 40 -6.54 1.74 -19.87
C LEU A 40 -7.73 2.24 -20.68
N PHE A 41 -8.88 1.57 -20.62
CA PHE A 41 -10.14 1.94 -21.25
C PHE A 41 -10.79 3.10 -20.51
N LEU A 42 -10.74 3.17 -19.19
CA LEU A 42 -11.22 4.32 -18.42
C LEU A 42 -10.35 5.54 -18.68
N VAL A 43 -9.02 5.37 -18.76
CA VAL A 43 -8.09 6.43 -19.17
C VAL A 43 -8.32 6.82 -20.64
N TYR A 44 -8.47 5.85 -21.53
CA TYR A 44 -8.75 6.07 -22.96
C TYR A 44 -10.11 6.72 -23.18
N VAL A 45 -11.14 6.32 -22.44
CA VAL A 45 -12.49 6.88 -22.49
C VAL A 45 -12.52 8.25 -21.83
N PHE A 46 -11.75 8.48 -20.76
CA PHE A 46 -11.52 9.82 -20.24
C PHE A 46 -10.88 10.72 -21.29
N LEU A 47 -9.80 10.26 -21.95
CA LEU A 47 -9.20 10.95 -23.09
C LEU A 47 -10.18 11.12 -24.27
N PHE A 48 -11.03 10.13 -24.57
CA PHE A 48 -11.98 10.14 -25.69
C PHE A 48 -13.16 11.07 -25.45
N ILE A 49 -13.63 11.17 -24.21
CA ILE A 49 -14.75 12.02 -23.83
C ILE A 49 -14.31 13.46 -23.64
N PHE A 50 -13.21 13.69 -22.91
CA PHE A 50 -12.71 15.05 -22.66
C PHE A 50 -11.92 15.61 -23.83
N CYS A 51 -11.47 14.72 -24.70
CA CYS A 51 -10.72 15.08 -25.87
C CYS A 51 -11.18 14.25 -27.05
N SER A 52 -12.48 14.38 -27.37
CA SER A 52 -13.07 13.77 -28.56
C SER A 52 -12.29 14.15 -29.83
N THR A 53 -11.60 15.30 -29.85
CA THR A 53 -10.62 15.68 -30.87
C THR A 53 -9.24 15.07 -30.68
N LEU A 54 -8.67 14.91 -29.47
CA LEU A 54 -7.37 14.22 -29.32
C LEU A 54 -7.48 12.72 -29.56
N VAL A 55 -8.54 12.04 -29.15
CA VAL A 55 -8.67 10.61 -29.47
C VAL A 55 -9.13 10.42 -30.91
N SER A 56 -9.86 11.35 -31.51
CA SER A 56 -9.97 11.37 -32.97
C SER A 56 -8.65 11.73 -33.67
N MET A 57 -7.70 12.41 -33.02
CA MET A 57 -6.33 12.65 -33.54
C MET A 57 -5.37 11.47 -33.27
N VAL A 58 -5.57 10.72 -32.20
CA VAL A 58 -4.71 9.60 -31.75
C VAL A 58 -5.21 8.26 -32.31
N VAL A 59 -6.52 8.06 -32.44
CA VAL A 59 -7.12 6.92 -33.19
C VAL A 59 -7.02 7.16 -34.70
N THR A 60 -6.84 8.40 -35.15
CA THR A 60 -6.21 8.63 -36.46
C THR A 60 -4.71 8.34 -36.39
N ASP A 61 -4.38 7.09 -36.06
CA ASP A 61 -3.28 6.36 -36.68
C ASP A 61 -3.41 6.32 -38.22
N PHE A 62 -4.46 6.93 -38.78
CA PHE A 62 -4.62 7.16 -40.21
C PHE A 62 -3.99 8.47 -40.73
N LEU A 63 -3.54 9.38 -39.86
CA LEU A 63 -2.82 10.61 -40.27
C LEU A 63 -1.32 10.58 -39.92
N SER A 64 -0.87 9.64 -39.07
CA SER A 64 0.52 9.53 -38.63
C SER A 64 1.43 8.92 -39.68
N TYR A 65 1.05 7.82 -40.33
CA TYR A 65 1.91 7.19 -41.34
C TYR A 65 2.17 8.11 -42.55
N LEU A 66 1.12 8.69 -43.14
CA LEU A 66 1.26 9.47 -44.37
C LEU A 66 2.09 10.76 -44.18
N GLN A 67 1.98 11.43 -43.02
CA GLN A 67 2.74 12.65 -42.75
C GLN A 67 4.19 12.37 -42.36
N LEU A 68 4.46 11.29 -41.62
CA LEU A 68 5.82 10.86 -41.29
C LEU A 68 6.53 10.27 -42.53
N ASP A 69 5.78 9.62 -43.43
CA ASP A 69 6.30 9.13 -44.70
C ASP A 69 6.69 10.29 -45.63
N ASN A 70 5.92 11.38 -45.67
CA ASN A 70 6.27 12.58 -46.43
C ASN A 70 7.51 13.31 -45.90
N VAL A 71 7.72 13.29 -44.57
CA VAL A 71 8.96 13.79 -43.96
C VAL A 71 10.14 12.88 -44.34
N SER A 72 9.94 11.57 -44.32
CA SER A 72 10.97 10.57 -44.68
C SER A 72 11.32 10.62 -46.18
N ALA A 73 10.35 10.96 -47.03
CA ALA A 73 10.52 11.21 -48.46
C ALA A 73 11.12 12.61 -48.79
N GLY A 74 11.32 13.46 -47.78
CA GLY A 74 11.88 14.82 -47.94
C GLY A 74 10.91 15.85 -48.53
N LEU A 75 9.61 15.52 -48.64
CA LEU A 75 8.57 16.40 -49.21
C LEU A 75 8.12 17.50 -48.23
N THR A 76 8.31 17.29 -46.93
CA THR A 76 7.84 18.21 -45.87
C THR A 76 8.89 18.42 -44.79
N GLU A 77 9.04 19.65 -44.30
CA GLU A 77 9.94 19.95 -43.18
C GLU A 77 9.38 19.46 -41.83
N TRP A 78 10.13 18.61 -41.15
CA TRP A 78 9.74 18.03 -39.86
C TRP A 78 9.49 19.06 -38.75
N LYS A 79 10.22 20.19 -38.75
CA LYS A 79 10.09 21.25 -37.74
C LYS A 79 8.73 21.95 -37.82
N GLY A 80 8.25 22.21 -39.03
CA GLY A 80 6.94 22.83 -39.25
C GLY A 80 5.80 21.92 -38.78
N LEU A 81 5.90 20.63 -39.10
CA LEU A 81 4.93 19.61 -38.67
C LEU A 81 4.85 19.48 -37.14
N LEU A 82 6.00 19.39 -36.47
CA LEU A 82 6.03 19.30 -34.99
C LEU A 82 5.51 20.57 -34.33
N SER A 83 5.80 21.75 -34.87
CA SER A 83 5.30 23.02 -34.35
C SER A 83 3.77 23.07 -34.43
N ASP A 84 3.21 22.69 -35.58
CA ASP A 84 1.76 22.68 -35.82
C ASP A 84 1.02 21.58 -35.02
N TYR A 85 1.68 20.45 -34.77
CA TYR A 85 1.19 19.45 -33.82
C TYR A 85 1.20 20.00 -32.39
N TRP A 86 2.31 20.61 -31.96
CA TRP A 86 2.49 21.11 -30.60
C TRP A 86 1.53 22.24 -30.24
N THR A 87 1.25 23.16 -31.17
CA THR A 87 0.27 24.24 -30.95
C THR A 87 -1.14 23.67 -30.69
N ARG A 88 -1.55 22.66 -31.47
CA ARG A 88 -2.83 21.96 -31.25
C ARG A 88 -2.81 21.18 -29.95
N PHE A 89 -1.79 20.37 -29.70
CA PHE A 89 -1.68 19.58 -28.47
C PHE A 89 -1.70 20.45 -27.20
N SER A 90 -0.90 21.52 -27.18
CA SER A 90 -0.84 22.44 -26.04
C SER A 90 -2.16 23.19 -25.82
N SER A 91 -2.90 23.52 -26.88
CA SER A 91 -4.26 24.08 -26.75
C SER A 91 -5.21 23.10 -26.04
N HIS A 92 -5.17 21.82 -26.42
CA HIS A 92 -5.99 20.78 -25.77
C HIS A 92 -5.58 20.54 -24.31
N CYS A 93 -4.29 20.56 -23.98
CA CYS A 93 -3.83 20.45 -22.59
C CYS A 93 -4.35 21.60 -21.72
N LYS A 94 -4.35 22.84 -22.23
CA LYS A 94 -4.91 24.01 -21.53
C LYS A 94 -6.42 23.89 -21.33
N GLN A 95 -7.13 23.33 -22.31
CA GLN A 95 -8.56 23.07 -22.18
C GLN A 95 -8.83 21.99 -21.12
N ALA A 96 -8.06 20.90 -21.12
CA ALA A 96 -8.19 19.83 -20.14
C ALA A 96 -7.88 20.28 -18.70
N GLU A 97 -6.94 21.22 -18.52
CA GLU A 97 -6.61 21.80 -17.20
C GLU A 97 -7.78 22.56 -16.56
N SER A 98 -8.66 23.15 -17.37
CA SER A 98 -9.82 23.92 -16.89
C SER A 98 -10.96 23.07 -16.31
N ILE A 99 -10.84 21.75 -16.36
CA ILE A 99 -11.93 20.81 -16.06
C ILE A 99 -11.86 20.38 -14.60
N HIS A 100 -12.93 20.64 -13.86
CA HIS A 100 -13.02 20.22 -12.46
C HIS A 100 -13.26 18.70 -12.31
N ILE A 101 -12.60 18.09 -11.32
CA ILE A 101 -12.69 16.65 -11.01
C ILE A 101 -14.16 16.18 -10.83
N HIS A 102 -15.03 17.01 -10.26
CA HIS A 102 -16.44 16.66 -10.06
C HIS A 102 -17.20 16.49 -11.39
N GLN A 103 -16.81 17.22 -12.43
CA GLN A 103 -17.37 17.07 -13.77
C GLN A 103 -16.92 15.74 -14.38
N VAL A 104 -15.66 15.37 -14.15
CA VAL A 104 -15.11 14.07 -14.57
C VAL A 104 -15.85 12.91 -13.90
N GLU A 105 -16.04 12.98 -12.59
CA GLU A 105 -16.76 11.96 -11.81
C GLU A 105 -18.18 11.75 -12.36
N LYS A 106 -18.95 12.84 -12.55
CA LYS A 106 -20.30 12.76 -13.13
C LYS A 106 -20.33 12.19 -14.54
N MET A 107 -19.36 12.56 -15.37
CA MET A 107 -19.28 12.04 -16.74
C MET A 107 -18.96 10.54 -16.74
N LEU A 108 -18.01 10.10 -15.92
CA LEU A 108 -17.68 8.68 -15.76
C LEU A 108 -18.83 7.87 -15.17
N GLU A 109 -19.56 8.41 -14.19
CA GLU A 109 -20.77 7.76 -13.67
C GLU A 109 -21.86 7.61 -14.73
N LYS A 110 -22.02 8.62 -15.60
CA LYS A 110 -23.01 8.57 -16.68
C LYS A 110 -22.64 7.52 -17.72
N THR A 111 -21.37 7.41 -18.08
CA THR A 111 -20.92 6.48 -19.12
C THR A 111 -20.74 5.04 -18.62
N PHE A 112 -20.24 4.87 -17.40
CA PHE A 112 -19.90 3.57 -16.83
C PHE A 112 -20.83 3.12 -15.71
N GLY A 113 -21.89 3.88 -15.39
CA GLY A 113 -22.76 3.59 -14.25
C GLY A 113 -23.33 2.16 -14.27
N ALA A 114 -23.70 1.64 -15.43
CA ALA A 114 -24.20 0.26 -15.55
C ALA A 114 -23.16 -0.79 -15.13
N MET A 115 -21.88 -0.57 -15.48
CA MET A 115 -20.79 -1.48 -15.14
C MET A 115 -20.31 -1.28 -13.69
N LEU A 116 -20.17 -0.03 -13.25
CA LEU A 116 -19.69 0.31 -11.91
C LEU A 116 -20.67 -0.15 -10.82
N PHE A 117 -21.96 0.03 -11.05
CA PHE A 117 -23.00 -0.27 -10.07
C PHE A 117 -23.72 -1.61 -10.32
N GLY A 118 -23.49 -2.27 -11.45
CA GLY A 118 -24.12 -3.56 -11.77
C GLY A 118 -23.66 -4.74 -10.89
N SER A 119 -22.58 -4.56 -10.13
CA SER A 119 -22.10 -5.55 -9.16
C SER A 119 -22.71 -5.38 -7.76
N LEU A 120 -23.58 -4.40 -7.55
CA LEU A 120 -24.22 -4.17 -6.26
C LEU A 120 -25.40 -5.14 -6.05
N PRO A 121 -25.54 -5.73 -4.84
CA PRO A 121 -26.41 -6.88 -4.57
C PRO A 121 -27.91 -6.65 -4.81
N ASP A 122 -28.39 -5.42 -4.99
CA ASP A 122 -29.83 -5.13 -5.18
C ASP A 122 -30.12 -4.12 -6.29
N ASN A 123 -29.15 -3.77 -7.14
CA ASN A 123 -29.21 -2.61 -8.06
C ASN A 123 -29.55 -1.26 -7.38
N ASN A 124 -29.70 -1.25 -6.06
CA ASN A 124 -30.02 -0.07 -5.28
C ASN A 124 -28.72 0.62 -4.88
N ARG A 125 -28.62 1.92 -5.16
CA ARG A 125 -27.46 2.74 -4.82
C ARG A 125 -27.46 3.18 -3.35
N ALA A 126 -28.41 2.73 -2.54
CA ALA A 126 -28.48 3.08 -1.12
C ALA A 126 -27.23 2.59 -0.37
N CYS A 127 -26.68 3.47 0.47
CA CYS A 127 -25.54 3.15 1.32
C CYS A 127 -25.98 2.25 2.48
N PRO A 128 -25.38 1.07 2.69
CA PRO A 128 -25.77 0.15 3.75
C PRO A 128 -25.37 0.64 5.16
N SER A 129 -24.44 1.59 5.26
CA SER A 129 -23.98 2.11 6.55
C SER A 129 -24.90 3.19 7.11
N CYS A 130 -25.42 4.08 6.28
CA CYS A 130 -26.27 5.19 6.74
C CYS A 130 -27.72 5.12 6.26
N MET A 131 -28.05 4.27 5.28
CA MET A 131 -29.38 4.09 4.66
C MET A 131 -30.03 5.34 4.05
N GLU A 132 -29.49 6.54 4.29
CA GLU A 132 -29.95 7.82 3.76
C GLU A 132 -29.16 8.28 2.52
N GLY A 133 -27.88 7.90 2.44
CA GLY A 133 -26.97 8.34 1.39
C GLY A 133 -26.92 7.39 0.19
N ASN A 134 -26.49 7.91 -0.96
CA ASN A 134 -26.26 7.13 -2.17
C ASN A 134 -24.77 6.86 -2.41
N LEU A 135 -24.49 5.69 -2.98
CA LEU A 135 -23.17 5.29 -3.45
C LEU A 135 -22.85 6.01 -4.75
N ILE A 136 -21.73 6.74 -4.75
CA ILE A 136 -21.21 7.49 -5.89
C ILE A 136 -19.76 7.12 -6.15
N PHE A 137 -19.33 7.25 -7.40
CA PHE A 137 -17.97 7.06 -7.85
C PHE A 137 -17.13 8.28 -7.49
N LYS A 138 -16.00 8.05 -6.82
CA LYS A 138 -15.07 9.11 -6.40
C LYS A 138 -13.64 8.78 -6.79
N VAL A 139 -12.89 9.83 -7.09
CA VAL A 139 -11.44 9.74 -7.32
C VAL A 139 -10.70 9.95 -6.00
N SER A 140 -9.70 9.12 -5.71
CA SER A 140 -8.88 9.26 -4.51
C SER A 140 -8.03 10.52 -4.54
N ARG A 141 -8.04 11.27 -3.43
CA ARG A 141 -7.15 12.44 -3.23
C ARG A 141 -5.69 12.07 -3.01
N TYR A 142 -5.41 10.81 -2.68
CA TYR A 142 -4.08 10.33 -2.27
C TYR A 142 -3.29 9.65 -3.40
N GLY A 143 -3.81 9.62 -4.63
CA GLY A 143 -3.12 9.04 -5.79
C GLY A 143 -4.06 8.29 -6.74
N ALA A 144 -3.48 7.54 -7.68
CA ALA A 144 -4.20 6.75 -8.69
C ALA A 144 -5.07 5.67 -8.03
N GLY A 145 -6.37 5.94 -7.93
CA GLY A 145 -7.33 5.03 -7.36
C GLY A 145 -8.76 5.55 -7.49
N TYR A 146 -9.66 4.65 -7.85
CA TYR A 146 -11.09 4.92 -7.95
C TYR A 146 -11.83 4.05 -6.94
N PHE A 147 -12.87 4.61 -6.32
CA PHE A 147 -13.66 3.88 -5.34
C PHE A 147 -15.12 4.31 -5.39
N ILE A 148 -15.99 3.42 -4.95
CA ILE A 148 -17.41 3.69 -4.76
C ILE A 148 -17.63 3.98 -3.27
N GLY A 149 -18.12 5.17 -2.95
CA GLY A 149 -18.31 5.62 -1.57
C GLY A 149 -19.60 6.42 -1.39
N CYS A 150 -19.98 6.64 -0.13
CA CYS A 150 -21.19 7.41 0.18
C CYS A 150 -21.04 8.90 -0.19
N ASP A 151 -22.13 9.49 -0.68
CA ASP A 151 -22.30 10.92 -0.93
C ASP A 151 -22.29 11.77 0.35
N GLN A 152 -22.81 11.26 1.47
CA GLN A 152 -22.89 11.94 2.78
C GLN A 152 -21.55 12.12 3.50
N HIS A 153 -20.41 12.14 2.79
CA HIS A 153 -19.13 12.50 3.37
C HIS A 153 -19.15 13.99 3.79
N PRO A 154 -18.66 14.38 4.99
CA PRO A 154 -17.86 13.61 5.96
C PRO A 154 -18.65 12.84 7.03
N LYS A 155 -19.99 12.90 7.03
CA LYS A 155 -20.86 12.27 8.04
C LYS A 155 -20.84 10.74 7.92
N CYS A 156 -20.85 10.21 6.70
CA CYS A 156 -20.66 8.79 6.41
C CYS A 156 -19.34 8.57 5.67
N ARG A 157 -18.52 7.62 6.14
CA ARG A 157 -17.21 7.27 5.57
C ARG A 157 -17.20 5.90 4.89
N TYR A 158 -18.38 5.35 4.62
CA TYR A 158 -18.52 4.04 4.00
C TYR A 158 -17.95 4.02 2.57
N ILE A 159 -17.18 2.98 2.28
CA ILE A 159 -16.60 2.67 0.97
C ILE A 159 -17.06 1.26 0.61
N ALA A 160 -17.78 1.13 -0.49
CA ALA A 160 -18.36 -0.13 -0.94
C ALA A 160 -17.34 -1.00 -1.70
N LYS A 161 -16.56 -0.38 -2.60
CA LYS A 161 -15.57 -1.08 -3.43
C LYS A 161 -14.43 -0.16 -3.83
N SER A 162 -13.19 -0.63 -3.70
CA SER A 162 -12.02 -0.04 -4.34
C SER A 162 -11.74 -0.77 -5.66
N LEU A 163 -11.62 -0.03 -6.76
CA LEU A 163 -11.35 -0.61 -8.07
C LEU A 163 -9.85 -0.84 -8.33
N TYR A 164 -9.03 -0.62 -7.31
CA TYR A 164 -7.59 -0.85 -7.30
C TYR A 164 -7.27 -1.79 -6.13
N GLY A 165 -6.70 -2.97 -6.42
CA GLY A 165 -6.11 -3.83 -5.40
C GLY A 165 -6.83 -5.13 -5.06
N GLU A 166 -7.62 -5.72 -5.96
CA GLU A 166 -7.89 -7.17 -5.88
C GLU A 166 -6.70 -7.92 -6.51
N GLU A 167 -5.56 -7.95 -5.82
CA GLU A 167 -4.64 -9.09 -5.95
C GLU A 167 -5.28 -10.23 -5.17
N GLU A 168 -5.66 -11.26 -5.91
CA GLU A 168 -6.08 -12.61 -5.51
C GLU A 168 -5.89 -12.92 -4.01
N GLU A 169 -7.02 -12.96 -3.28
CA GLU A 169 -7.11 -13.65 -2.01
C GLU A 169 -6.88 -15.15 -2.27
N ASP A 170 -5.64 -15.62 -2.08
CA ASP A 170 -5.37 -17.04 -1.84
C ASP A 170 -6.14 -17.46 -0.57
N ASP A 171 -7.03 -18.43 -0.76
CA ASP A 171 -8.12 -18.92 0.10
C ASP A 171 -7.72 -19.53 1.47
N ASP A 172 -6.57 -19.16 2.06
CA ASP A 172 -6.08 -19.76 3.34
C ASP A 172 -5.59 -18.74 4.39
N VAL A 173 -6.06 -17.49 4.32
CA VAL A 173 -5.88 -16.51 5.41
C VAL A 173 -7.25 -15.97 5.81
N PRO A 174 -7.67 -16.03 7.10
CA PRO A 174 -8.94 -15.48 7.51
C PRO A 174 -8.95 -13.97 7.21
N GLN A 175 -9.82 -13.62 6.26
CA GLN A 175 -10.33 -12.31 5.90
C GLN A 175 -9.93 -11.20 6.88
N LYS A 176 -9.14 -10.23 6.40
CA LYS A 176 -9.05 -8.91 7.04
C LYS A 176 -10.37 -8.19 6.87
N LYS A 177 -11.34 -8.55 7.71
CA LYS A 177 -12.51 -7.74 8.03
C LYS A 177 -12.00 -6.46 8.72
N HIS A 178 -11.73 -5.42 7.93
CA HIS A 178 -11.73 -4.06 8.47
C HIS A 178 -13.20 -3.59 8.46
N PRO A 179 -13.93 -3.91 9.54
CA PRO A 179 -14.32 -2.88 10.47
C PRO A 179 -14.17 -3.36 11.92
N VAL A 180 -13.12 -2.92 12.61
CA VAL A 180 -13.16 -2.85 14.07
C VAL A 180 -13.18 -1.35 14.40
N GLU A 181 -14.36 -0.75 14.28
CA GLU A 181 -14.58 0.67 14.57
C GLU A 181 -14.68 0.96 16.07
N GLU A 182 -14.66 -0.06 16.93
CA GLU A 182 -14.70 0.14 18.37
C GLU A 182 -13.33 -0.12 19.04
N PRO A 183 -12.80 0.87 19.79
CA PRO A 183 -11.60 0.66 20.57
C PRO A 183 -11.87 -0.40 21.65
N LYS A 184 -11.25 -1.57 21.54
CA LYS A 184 -11.37 -2.64 22.55
C LYS A 184 -10.72 -2.16 23.84
N LEU A 185 -11.53 -1.98 24.89
CA LEU A 185 -11.05 -1.65 26.23
C LEU A 185 -10.41 -2.90 26.84
N LEU A 186 -9.10 -2.85 27.08
CA LEU A 186 -8.36 -3.96 27.69
C LEU A 186 -8.43 -3.91 29.23
N GLY A 187 -8.57 -2.72 29.81
CA GLY A 187 -8.68 -2.53 31.25
C GLY A 187 -8.19 -1.16 31.72
N LEU A 188 -7.87 -1.06 33.01
CA LEU A 188 -7.34 0.14 33.66
C LEU A 188 -5.90 -0.08 34.09
N HIS A 189 -5.08 0.96 34.01
CA HIS A 189 -3.71 0.92 34.49
C HIS A 189 -3.69 0.96 36.04
N PRO A 190 -3.00 0.03 36.72
CA PRO A 190 -3.09 -0.12 38.18
C PRO A 190 -2.59 1.11 38.97
N VAL A 191 -1.68 1.91 38.40
CA VAL A 191 -1.07 3.07 39.08
C VAL A 191 -1.70 4.39 38.66
N SER A 192 -2.15 4.52 37.41
CA SER A 192 -2.63 5.80 36.86
C SER A 192 -4.15 5.86 36.76
N ASN A 193 -4.84 4.73 36.94
CA ASN A 193 -6.28 4.58 36.75
C ASN A 193 -6.79 5.02 35.36
N GLU A 194 -5.88 5.11 34.38
CA GLU A 194 -6.21 5.46 33.01
C GLU A 194 -6.61 4.22 32.21
N LYS A 195 -7.54 4.40 31.26
CA LYS A 195 -8.00 3.33 30.37
C LYS A 195 -6.91 2.90 29.41
N ILE A 196 -6.74 1.59 29.23
CA ILE A 196 -5.86 1.00 28.22
C ILE A 196 -6.72 0.53 27.06
N LEU A 197 -6.53 1.17 25.91
CA LEU A 197 -7.35 0.97 24.71
C LEU A 197 -6.52 0.30 23.61
N LEU A 198 -7.07 -0.74 22.98
CA LEU A 198 -6.54 -1.33 21.76
C LEU A 198 -7.25 -0.71 20.55
N LYS A 199 -6.49 -0.06 19.66
CA LYS A 199 -7.00 0.68 18.49
C LYS A 199 -6.33 0.16 17.22
N SER A 200 -7.05 0.23 16.10
CA SER A 200 -6.49 -0.02 14.76
C SER A 200 -6.07 1.29 14.10
N GLY A 201 -4.84 1.36 13.58
CA GLY A 201 -4.34 2.50 12.81
C GLY A 201 -3.74 2.09 11.46
N PRO A 202 -3.27 3.06 10.65
CA PRO A 202 -2.71 2.79 9.32
C PRO A 202 -1.45 1.91 9.35
N TYR A 203 -0.73 1.87 10.47
CA TYR A 203 0.49 1.09 10.66
C TYR A 203 0.26 -0.24 11.41
N GLY A 204 -1.00 -0.62 11.64
CA GLY A 204 -1.40 -1.81 12.39
C GLY A 204 -2.06 -1.47 13.73
N PHE A 205 -2.28 -2.52 14.54
CA PHE A 205 -2.87 -2.40 15.87
C PHE A 205 -1.88 -1.79 16.87
N TYR A 206 -2.39 -0.93 17.74
CA TYR A 206 -1.61 -0.31 18.79
C TYR A 206 -2.41 -0.18 20.07
N VAL A 207 -1.70 -0.26 21.19
CA VAL A 207 -2.25 0.00 22.52
C VAL A 207 -1.97 1.46 22.88
N GLN A 208 -2.96 2.12 23.44
CA GLN A 208 -2.88 3.49 23.91
C GLN A 208 -3.24 3.56 25.40
N LEU A 209 -2.42 4.30 26.15
CA LEU A 209 -2.71 4.67 27.54
C LEU A 209 -3.51 5.98 27.55
N GLY A 210 -4.73 5.92 28.08
CA GLY A 210 -5.65 7.05 28.16
C GLY A 210 -6.38 7.37 26.86
N GLU A 211 -7.35 8.27 26.96
CA GLU A 211 -8.10 8.80 25.82
C GLU A 211 -7.35 9.96 25.15
N ASP A 212 -7.62 10.20 23.86
CA ASP A 212 -7.02 11.31 23.12
C ASP A 212 -7.59 12.65 23.64
N ARG A 213 -6.76 13.45 24.34
CA ARG A 213 -7.12 14.79 24.83
C ARG A 213 -6.37 15.88 24.06
N LYS A 214 -7.03 17.02 23.81
CA LYS A 214 -6.40 18.16 23.14
C LYS A 214 -5.21 18.66 23.97
N GLY A 215 -4.01 18.64 23.38
CA GLY A 215 -2.77 19.11 24.02
C GLY A 215 -1.95 18.05 24.75
N PHE A 216 -2.41 16.79 24.83
CA PHE A 216 -1.66 15.70 25.45
C PHE A 216 -1.37 14.60 24.42
N LEU A 217 -0.11 14.17 24.33
CA LEU A 217 0.29 13.03 23.50
C LEU A 217 0.27 11.76 24.36
N PRO A 218 -0.76 10.91 24.25
CA PRO A 218 -0.85 9.70 25.04
C PRO A 218 0.28 8.73 24.68
N LYS A 219 0.70 7.93 25.67
CA LYS A 219 1.71 6.90 25.44
C LYS A 219 1.11 5.78 24.59
N ARG A 220 1.79 5.41 23.51
CA ARG A 220 1.34 4.40 22.55
C ARG A 220 2.40 3.33 22.38
N ALA A 221 1.96 2.09 22.19
CA ALA A 221 2.83 0.95 21.87
C ALA A 221 2.26 0.17 20.68
N SER A 222 3.11 -0.14 19.70
CA SER A 222 2.71 -0.92 18.53
C SER A 222 2.61 -2.41 18.86
N VAL A 223 1.54 -3.06 18.40
CA VAL A 223 1.27 -4.50 18.59
C VAL A 223 1.42 -5.28 17.28
N SER A 224 1.95 -4.67 16.22
CA SER A 224 2.05 -5.30 14.89
C SER A 224 2.90 -6.59 14.84
N HIS A 225 3.66 -6.88 15.90
CA HIS A 225 4.46 -8.10 16.03
C HIS A 225 3.63 -9.32 16.48
N PHE A 226 2.43 -9.09 17.05
CA PHE A 226 1.53 -10.13 17.52
C PHE A 226 0.46 -10.39 16.44
N LYS A 227 0.28 -11.66 16.04
CA LYS A 227 -0.64 -12.02 14.96
C LYS A 227 -2.09 -12.11 15.42
N ASP A 228 -2.32 -12.52 16.67
CA ASP A 228 -3.66 -12.83 17.19
C ASP A 228 -4.20 -11.67 18.04
N VAL A 229 -4.97 -10.77 17.44
CA VAL A 229 -5.47 -9.55 18.10
C VAL A 229 -6.37 -9.87 19.30
N ASP A 230 -7.10 -10.98 19.26
CA ASP A 230 -8.05 -11.34 20.30
C ASP A 230 -7.40 -11.87 21.57
N ALA A 231 -6.22 -12.48 21.47
CA ALA A 231 -5.45 -13.00 22.59
C ALA A 231 -4.65 -11.92 23.35
N ILE A 232 -4.79 -10.64 22.98
CA ILE A 232 -4.13 -9.54 23.66
C ILE A 232 -4.79 -9.30 25.03
N THR A 233 -4.05 -9.55 26.10
CA THR A 233 -4.45 -9.32 27.50
C THR A 233 -3.95 -7.98 28.03
N LEU A 234 -4.50 -7.57 29.19
CA LEU A 234 -4.06 -6.37 29.92
C LEU A 234 -2.58 -6.43 30.32
N GLU A 235 -2.09 -7.59 30.74
CA GLU A 235 -0.70 -7.81 31.16
C GLU A 235 0.29 -7.52 30.04
N ASN A 236 0.02 -8.05 28.84
CA ASN A 236 0.84 -7.82 27.65
C ASN A 236 0.87 -6.31 27.29
N ALA A 237 -0.29 -5.65 27.37
CA ALA A 237 -0.42 -4.22 27.12
C ALA A 237 0.41 -3.37 28.10
N LEU A 238 0.39 -3.71 29.38
CA LEU A 238 1.22 -3.06 30.41
C LEU A 238 2.70 -3.24 30.13
N GLU A 239 3.14 -4.44 29.73
CA GLU A 239 4.53 -4.71 29.37
C GLU A 239 4.99 -3.83 28.19
N TRP A 240 4.19 -3.76 27.12
CA TRP A 240 4.54 -2.97 25.94
C TRP A 240 4.58 -1.46 26.22
N LEU A 241 3.65 -0.97 27.04
CA LEU A 241 3.59 0.45 27.44
C LEU A 241 4.78 0.88 28.30
N ARG A 242 5.58 -0.04 28.87
CA ARG A 242 6.81 0.34 29.61
C ARG A 242 7.89 0.88 28.67
N TYR A 243 7.97 0.38 27.45
CA TYR A 243 9.01 0.77 26.50
C TYR A 243 8.73 2.15 25.87
N PRO A 244 9.78 2.94 25.54
CA PRO A 244 11.20 2.62 25.56
C PRO A 244 11.83 2.66 26.97
N VAL A 245 12.73 1.70 27.26
CA VAL A 245 13.48 1.63 28.52
C VAL A 245 14.98 1.85 28.24
N THR A 246 15.62 2.70 29.04
CA THR A 246 17.06 2.96 28.96
C THR A 246 17.79 2.05 29.95
N LEU A 247 18.69 1.19 29.46
CA LEU A 247 19.45 0.25 30.31
C LEU A 247 20.62 0.92 31.03
N GLY A 248 21.21 1.96 30.43
CA GLY A 248 22.39 2.63 30.97
C GLY A 248 23.22 3.31 29.87
N LYS A 249 24.39 3.83 30.26
CA LYS A 249 25.36 4.45 29.35
C LYS A 249 26.38 3.42 28.89
N HIS A 250 26.73 3.43 27.60
CA HIS A 250 27.74 2.55 27.02
C HIS A 250 29.14 2.88 27.57
N PRO A 251 29.95 1.89 28.01
CA PRO A 251 31.22 2.14 28.69
C PRO A 251 32.27 2.84 27.81
N LYS A 252 32.28 2.59 26.50
CA LYS A 252 33.24 3.22 25.57
C LYS A 252 32.83 4.63 25.10
N ASP A 253 31.53 4.90 25.08
CA ASP A 253 30.95 6.01 24.31
C ASP A 253 30.15 6.99 25.18
N GLY A 254 29.82 6.60 26.41
CA GLY A 254 29.00 7.36 27.35
C GLY A 254 27.53 7.53 26.95
N GLN A 255 27.12 7.02 25.79
CA GLN A 255 25.78 7.24 25.24
C GLN A 255 24.76 6.17 25.67
N PRO A 256 23.46 6.52 25.74
CA PRO A 256 22.45 5.63 26.27
C PRO A 256 22.17 4.43 25.34
N VAL A 257 22.07 3.26 25.95
CA VAL A 257 21.57 2.04 25.31
C VAL A 257 20.09 1.90 25.65
N ILE A 258 19.24 1.86 24.61
CA ILE A 258 17.78 1.92 24.75
C ILE A 258 17.16 0.67 24.15
N ILE A 259 16.27 0.01 24.89
CA ILE A 259 15.40 -1.04 24.34
C ILE A 259 14.12 -0.40 23.83
N LYS A 260 13.76 -0.71 22.59
CA LYS A 260 12.53 -0.25 21.93
C LYS A 260 11.75 -1.41 21.36
N LEU A 261 10.42 -1.31 21.44
CA LEU A 261 9.50 -2.17 20.71
C LEU A 261 9.30 -1.62 19.29
N GLY A 262 9.41 -2.46 18.27
CA GLY A 262 9.12 -2.13 16.88
C GLY A 262 8.42 -3.30 16.17
N ASN A 263 8.23 -3.16 14.85
CA ASN A 263 7.48 -4.15 14.06
C ASN A 263 8.12 -5.56 14.06
N ALA A 264 9.45 -5.63 14.14
CA ALA A 264 10.19 -6.89 14.21
C ALA A 264 10.28 -7.47 15.64
N GLY A 265 9.66 -6.81 16.63
CA GLY A 265 9.77 -7.12 18.05
C GLY A 265 10.69 -6.16 18.80
N PHE A 266 11.23 -6.60 19.94
CA PHE A 266 12.15 -5.81 20.75
C PHE A 266 13.49 -5.65 20.05
N SER A 267 14.07 -4.45 20.15
CA SER A 267 15.37 -4.13 19.59
C SER A 267 16.17 -3.27 20.55
N VAL A 268 17.47 -3.53 20.61
CA VAL A 268 18.43 -2.70 21.33
C VAL A 268 18.96 -1.66 20.34
N ARG A 269 18.85 -0.40 20.71
CA ARG A 269 19.38 0.72 19.96
C ARG A 269 20.50 1.40 20.72
N HIS A 270 21.62 1.57 20.03
CA HIS A 270 22.73 2.42 20.46
C HIS A 270 23.15 3.28 19.28
N ARG A 271 23.04 4.62 19.39
CA ARG A 271 23.29 5.56 18.29
C ARG A 271 22.51 5.19 17.01
N ARG A 272 23.24 4.74 16.00
CA ARG A 272 22.77 4.30 14.67
C ARG A 272 22.64 2.78 14.58
N SER A 273 23.21 2.04 15.50
CA SER A 273 23.17 0.59 15.54
C SER A 273 21.85 0.14 16.16
N ILE A 274 21.10 -0.65 15.41
CA ILE A 274 19.90 -1.34 15.87
C ILE A 274 20.15 -2.84 15.75
N VAL A 275 19.97 -3.55 16.86
CA VAL A 275 20.06 -5.01 16.89
C VAL A 275 18.72 -5.56 17.35
N PRO A 276 18.08 -6.44 16.54
CA PRO A 276 16.88 -7.13 16.98
C PRO A 276 17.22 -8.09 18.12
N VAL A 277 16.36 -8.15 19.13
CA VAL A 277 16.43 -9.14 20.19
C VAL A 277 15.89 -10.47 19.65
N PRO A 278 16.55 -11.61 19.91
CA PRO A 278 16.02 -12.92 19.57
C PRO A 278 14.65 -13.17 20.20
N LYS A 279 13.71 -13.74 19.45
CA LYS A 279 12.32 -14.01 19.90
C LYS A 279 12.22 -14.89 21.15
N ASN A 280 13.26 -15.69 21.43
CA ASN A 280 13.28 -16.61 22.56
C ASN A 280 13.60 -15.93 23.91
N THR A 281 14.07 -14.68 23.89
CA THR A 281 14.50 -13.98 25.10
C THR A 281 13.49 -12.91 25.48
N LYS A 282 12.91 -13.02 26.69
CA LYS A 282 12.05 -11.96 27.23
C LYS A 282 12.84 -10.66 27.45
N PRO A 283 12.23 -9.49 27.21
CA PRO A 283 12.95 -8.23 27.22
C PRO A 283 13.42 -7.81 28.62
N GLU A 284 12.79 -8.31 29.69
CA GLU A 284 13.19 -8.05 31.07
C GLU A 284 14.55 -8.67 31.45
N HIS A 285 14.93 -9.78 30.80
CA HIS A 285 16.19 -10.48 31.07
C HIS A 285 17.39 -9.90 30.29
N ILE A 286 17.19 -8.81 29.55
CA ILE A 286 18.24 -8.14 28.78
C ILE A 286 18.96 -7.16 29.70
N THR A 287 20.03 -7.64 30.30
CA THR A 287 20.97 -6.80 31.05
C THR A 287 21.89 -6.03 30.11
N MET A 288 22.58 -5.02 30.66
CA MET A 288 23.54 -4.21 29.91
C MET A 288 24.61 -5.07 29.21
N ASP A 289 25.14 -6.11 29.87
CA ASP A 289 26.18 -6.98 29.30
C ASP A 289 25.67 -7.79 28.10
N LYS A 290 24.44 -8.31 28.17
CA LYS A 290 23.80 -9.00 27.04
C LYS A 290 23.54 -8.02 25.89
N ALA A 291 23.12 -6.81 26.19
CA ALA A 291 22.92 -5.77 25.19
C ALA A 291 24.24 -5.43 24.46
N LEU A 292 25.35 -5.31 25.20
CA LEU A 292 26.68 -5.12 24.63
C LEU A 292 27.10 -6.29 23.74
N LYS A 293 26.88 -7.53 24.18
CA LYS A 293 27.14 -8.73 23.38
C LYS A 293 26.35 -8.75 22.07
N LEU A 294 25.08 -8.34 22.11
CA LEU A 294 24.24 -8.22 20.92
C LEU A 294 24.73 -7.10 19.99
N LEU A 295 25.13 -5.95 20.54
CA LEU A 295 25.67 -4.82 19.77
C LEU A 295 27.00 -5.12 19.09
N SER A 296 27.81 -6.04 19.63
CA SER A 296 29.06 -6.51 19.00
C SER A 296 28.84 -7.61 17.96
N SER A 297 27.62 -8.15 17.81
CA SER A 297 27.34 -9.22 16.84
C SER A 297 27.12 -8.70 15.42
N ASN A 298 27.23 -9.59 14.42
CA ASN A 298 27.04 -9.23 13.00
C ASN A 298 25.60 -8.86 12.62
N ASN A 299 24.62 -9.01 13.52
CA ASN A 299 23.20 -8.73 13.24
C ASN A 299 22.83 -7.24 13.39
N VAL A 300 23.82 -6.34 13.42
CA VAL A 300 23.63 -4.91 13.57
C VAL A 300 23.15 -4.29 12.27
N ARG A 301 21.97 -3.68 12.31
CA ARG A 301 21.46 -2.81 11.25
C ARG A 301 21.84 -1.37 11.55
N LEU A 302 22.48 -0.70 10.60
CA LEU A 302 22.81 0.71 10.71
C LEU A 302 21.65 1.57 10.19
N CYS A 303 21.26 2.57 10.98
CA CYS A 303 20.21 3.52 10.62
C CYS A 303 20.78 4.84 10.12
N GLY A 304 20.18 5.33 9.04
CA GLY A 304 20.53 6.59 8.39
C GLY A 304 21.64 6.46 7.36
N ARG A 305 21.84 7.53 6.57
CA ARG A 305 22.86 7.58 5.51
C ARG A 305 24.25 7.33 6.12
N PRO A 306 25.06 6.40 5.58
CA PRO A 306 26.44 6.23 6.03
C PRO A 306 27.16 7.57 5.90
N LYS A 307 27.89 7.98 6.94
CA LYS A 307 28.79 9.13 6.79
C LYS A 307 29.86 8.69 5.80
N ALA A 308 30.11 9.48 4.76
CA ALA A 308 31.25 9.27 3.89
C ALA A 308 32.51 9.17 4.77
N LYS A 309 33.39 8.20 4.47
CA LYS A 309 34.67 8.10 5.18
C LYS A 309 35.35 9.48 5.11
N PRO A 310 35.85 10.04 6.23
CA PRO A 310 36.67 11.23 6.15
C PRO A 310 37.89 10.88 5.29
N LYS A 311 38.14 11.67 4.23
CA LYS A 311 39.28 11.54 3.29
C LYS A 311 40.68 11.50 3.93
N LEU A 312 40.77 11.62 5.26
CA LEU A 312 42.02 11.74 6.00
C LEU A 312 42.73 10.38 6.20
N GLU A 313 41.99 9.27 6.28
CA GLU A 313 42.60 7.94 6.44
C GLU A 313 43.22 7.42 5.13
N GLU A 314 42.62 7.75 3.97
CA GLU A 314 43.19 7.45 2.65
C GLU A 314 44.51 8.20 2.38
N ALA A 315 44.76 9.33 3.05
CA ALA A 315 46.01 10.08 2.92
C ALA A 315 47.15 9.53 3.80
N LEU A 316 46.83 8.78 4.86
CA LEU A 316 47.80 8.20 5.80
C LEU A 316 48.19 6.76 5.43
N GLU A 317 47.33 6.04 4.72
CA GLU A 317 47.68 4.75 4.11
C GLU A 317 48.40 4.90 2.77
N ALA A 318 48.44 6.11 2.20
CA ALA A 318 49.10 6.44 0.94
C ALA A 318 50.46 7.17 1.10
N MET A 319 50.95 7.32 2.34
CA MET A 319 52.29 7.82 2.69
C MET A 319 53.10 6.70 3.32
#